data_AF-A0A5N7MQY4-F1
#
_entry.id   AF-A0A5N7MQY4-F1
#
_cell.length_a   1.000
_cell.length_b   1.000
_cell.length_c   1.000
_cell.angle_alpha   90.00
_cell.angle_beta   90.00
_cell.angle_gamma   90.00
#
_symmetry.space_group_name_H-M   'P 1'
#
loop_
_entity.id
_entity.type
_entity.pdbx_description
1 polymer ?
#
loop_
_entity_poly.entity_id
_entity_poly.type
_entity_poly.pdbx_seq_one_letter_code
_entity_poly.pdbx_strand_id
1 'polypeptide(L)' 'MISWIVRLLMIAAGAVTGWLVAEDAPNFGIIQMMVALLLLTLIVAVLAFWPSDWTARLNRLQRSR' A
#
# COMPACT_ATOMS: atom_id res chain seq x y z
N MET A 1 1.46 7.16 18.62
CA MET A 1 0.44 7.41 17.56
C MET A 1 0.79 6.83 16.18
N ILE A 2 1.96 6.22 15.93
CA ILE A 2 2.23 5.51 14.65
C ILE A 2 1.93 4.01 14.75
N SER A 3 2.03 3.43 15.96
CA SER A 3 1.80 2.00 16.21
C SER A 3 0.42 1.50 15.75
N TRP A 4 -0.65 2.30 15.89
CA TRP A 4 -1.98 1.91 15.43
C TRP A 4 -2.10 1.80 13.90
N ILE A 5 -1.42 2.67 13.14
CA ILE A 5 -1.37 2.62 11.68
C ILE A 5 -0.62 1.36 11.24
N VAL A 6 0.53 1.09 11.86
CA VAL A 6 1.31 -0.12 11.58
C VAL A 6 0.52 -1.38 11.95
N ARG A 7 -0.25 -1.36 13.03
CA ARG A 7 -1.15 -2.45 13.41
C ARG A 7 -2.24 -2.69 12.37
N LEU A 8 -2.94 -1.64 11.93
CA LEU A 8 -3.96 -1.75 10.88
C LEU A 8 -3.36 -2.31 9.59
N LEU A 9 -2.17 -1.85 9.21
CA LEU A 9 -1.44 -2.35 8.04
C LEU A 9 -1.09 -3.84 8.20
N MET A 10 -0.62 -4.26 9.37
CA MET A 10 -0.29 -5.66 9.65
C MET A 10 -1.52 -6.57 9.66
N ILE A 11 -2.67 -6.08 10.17
CA ILE A 11 -3.94 -6.81 10.11
C ILE A 11 -4.38 -6.98 8.66
N ALA A 12 -4.31 -5.91 7.85
CA ALA A 12 -4.63 -5.97 6.43
C ALA A 12 -3.68 -6.91 5.67
N ALA A 13 -2.38 -6.85 5.95
CA ALA A 13 -1.40 -7.76 5.35
C ALA A 13 -1.68 -9.21 5.73
N GLY A 14 -1.97 -9.51 7.00
CA GLY A 14 -2.33 -10.86 7.45
C GLY A 14 -3.58 -11.39 6.74
N ALA A 15 -4.63 -10.58 6.61
CA ALA A 15 -5.85 -10.96 5.90
C ALA A 15 -5.59 -11.25 4.41
N VAL A 16 -4.81 -10.40 3.73
CA VAL A 16 -4.45 -10.59 2.31
C VAL A 16 -3.56 -11.82 2.13
N THR A 17 -2.61 -12.04 3.03
CA THR A 17 -1.74 -13.23 2.97
C THR A 17 -2.52 -14.51 3.25
N GLY A 18 -3.49 -14.50 4.18
CA GLY A 18 -4.38 -15.64 4.40
C GLY A 18 -5.25 -16.00 3.19
N TRP A 19 -5.49 -15.05 2.28
CA TRP A 19 -6.16 -15.32 1.00
C TRP A 19 -5.22 -15.87 -0.07
N LEU A 20 -3.93 -15.52 -0.04
CA LEU A 20 -2.94 -15.99 -1.02
C LEU A 20 -2.22 -17.28 -0.61
N VAL A 21 -2.10 -17.56 0.69
CA VAL A 21 -1.27 -18.64 1.25
C VAL A 21 -2.00 -19.30 2.42
N ALA A 22 -1.92 -20.63 2.50
CA ALA A 22 -2.45 -21.39 3.63
C ALA A 22 -1.78 -20.95 4.94
N GLU A 23 -2.58 -20.69 5.97
CA GLU A 23 -2.15 -20.14 7.25
C GLU A 23 -1.16 -21.06 8.00
N ASP A 24 -1.24 -22.38 7.76
CA ASP A 24 -0.36 -23.39 8.34
C ASP A 24 0.99 -23.55 7.61
N ALA A 25 1.24 -22.76 6.56
CA ALA A 25 2.46 -22.89 5.79
C ALA A 25 3.67 -22.32 6.57
N PRO A 26 4.82 -23.01 6.60
CA PRO A 26 5.99 -22.56 7.37
C PRO A 26 6.58 -21.24 6.86
N ASN A 27 6.24 -20.85 5.63
CA ASN A 27 6.64 -19.59 5.00
C ASN A 27 5.61 -18.46 5.16
N PHE A 28 4.49 -18.69 5.86
CA PHE A 28 3.40 -17.71 6.00
C PHE A 28 3.91 -16.38 6.55
N GLY A 29 4.73 -16.39 7.60
CA GLY A 29 5.29 -15.17 8.19
C GLY A 29 6.18 -14.37 7.23
N ILE A 30 6.95 -15.05 6.38
CA ILE A 30 7.81 -14.39 5.38
C ILE A 30 6.94 -13.74 4.30
N ILE A 31 5.93 -14.47 3.81
CA ILE A 31 5.03 -13.97 2.77
C ILE A 31 4.17 -12.84 3.30
N GLN A 32 3.74 -12.91 4.57
CA GLN A 32 3.04 -11.81 5.25
C GLN A 32 3.88 -10.54 5.27
N MET A 33 5.18 -10.66 5.55
CA MET A 33 6.10 -9.53 5.51
C MET A 33 6.26 -8.95 4.10
N MET A 34 6.36 -9.81 3.08
CA MET A 34 6.43 -9.36 1.68
C MET A 34 5.15 -8.64 1.24
N VAL A 35 3.99 -9.18 1.60
CA VAL A 35 2.68 -8.56 1.32
C VAL A 35 2.53 -7.23 2.06
N ALA A 36 2.95 -7.15 3.32
CA ALA A 36 2.95 -5.91 4.10
C ALA A 36 3.81 -4.83 3.43
N LEU A 37 5.00 -5.19 2.94
CA LEU A 37 5.87 -4.27 2.19
C LEU A 37 5.21 -3.81 0.88
N LEU A 38 4.59 -4.72 0.13
CA LEU A 38 3.92 -4.41 -1.12
C LEU A 38 2.76 -3.43 -0.90
N LEU A 39 1.92 -3.68 0.12
CA LEU A 39 0.84 -2.79 0.51
C LEU A 39 1.36 -1.42 0.97
N LEU A 40 2.44 -1.39 1.76
CA LEU A 40 3.06 -0.14 2.18
C LEU A 40 3.56 0.66 0.98
N THR A 41 4.27 0.02 0.04
CA THR A 41 4.74 0.67 -1.18
C THR A 41 3.58 1.20 -2.01
N LEU A 42 2.46 0.47 -2.11
CA LEU A 42 1.27 0.91 -2.83
C LEU A 42 0.64 2.13 -2.16
N ILE A 43 0.50 2.13 -0.84
CA ILE A 43 0.01 3.29 -0.08
C ILE A 43 0.91 4.51 -0.31
N VAL A 44 2.23 4.34 -0.20
CA VAL A 44 3.20 5.43 -0.44
C VAL A 44 3.13 5.91 -1.89
N ALA A 45 3.04 5.00 -2.86
CA ALA A 45 2.89 5.34 -4.27
C ALA A 45 1.61 6.14 -4.51
N VAL A 46 0.46 5.69 -3.98
CA VAL A 46 -0.78 6.45 -4.06
C VAL A 46 -0.60 7.82 -3.44
N LEU A 47 -0.09 7.93 -2.21
CA LEU A 47 0.11 9.24 -1.57
C LEU A 47 1.08 10.16 -2.32
N ALA A 48 2.12 9.61 -2.95
CA ALA A 48 3.12 10.37 -3.71
C ALA A 48 2.63 10.79 -5.10
N PHE A 49 1.90 9.91 -5.80
CA PHE A 49 1.43 10.15 -7.17
C PHE A 49 0.04 10.78 -7.25
N TRP A 50 -0.80 10.61 -6.23
CA TRP A 50 -2.12 11.24 -6.13
C TRP A 50 -2.10 12.78 -6.28
N PRO A 51 -1.20 13.52 -5.61
CA PRO A 51 -1.08 14.96 -5.83
C PRO A 51 -0.37 15.29 -7.15
N SER A 52 0.59 14.49 -7.61
CA SER A 52 1.34 14.81 -8.83
C SER A 52 0.48 14.62 -10.09
N ASP A 53 -0.44 13.66 -10.11
CA ASP A 53 -1.42 13.50 -11.20
C ASP A 53 -2.46 14.63 -11.23
N TRP A 54 -2.89 15.12 -10.06
CA TRP A 54 -3.74 16.33 -9.99
C TRP A 54 -2.99 17.57 -10.49
N THR A 55 -1.75 17.75 -10.06
CA THR A 55 -0.94 18.92 -10.43
C THR A 55 -0.58 18.89 -11.91
N ALA A 56 -0.22 17.72 -12.47
CA ALA A 56 0.07 17.54 -13.89
C ALA A 56 -1.18 17.64 -14.79
N ARG A 57 -2.36 17.28 -14.29
CA ARG A 57 -3.64 17.51 -15.00
C ARG A 57 -4.04 18.98 -14.98
N LEU A 58 -3.88 19.69 -13.85
CA LEU A 58 -4.17 21.12 -13.75
C LEU A 58 -3.22 21.97 -14.61
N ASN A 59 -1.92 21.63 -14.63
CA ASN A 59 -0.93 22.38 -15.42
C ASN A 59 -1.17 22.24 -16.94
N ARG A 60 -1.73 21.11 -17.40
CA ARG A 60 -2.16 20.92 -18.80
C ARG A 60 -3.36 21.80 -19.18
N LEU A 61 -4.27 22.08 -18.24
CA LEU A 61 -5.42 22.96 -18.49
C LEU A 61 -5.01 24.44 -18.53
N GLN A 62 -4.05 24.84 -17.68
CA GLN A 62 -3.60 26.23 -17.59
C GLN A 62 -2.81 26.70 -18.82
N ARG A 63 -2.15 25.79 -19.55
CA ARG A 63 -1.37 26.10 -20.76
C ARG A 63 -2.22 26.29 -22.03
N SER A 64 -3.55 26.15 -21.91
CA SER A 64 -4.50 26.30 -23.03
C SER A 64 -5.25 27.65 -23.05
N ARG A 65 -4.93 28.56 -22.11
CA ARG A 65 -5.35 29.97 -22.14
C ARG A 65 -4.18 30.85 -22.53
#